data_AF-A0A6G8ATG2-F1
#
_entry.id   AF-A0A6G8ATG2-F1
#
_cell.length_a   1.000
_cell.length_b   1.000
_cell.length_c   1.000
_cell.angle_alpha   90.00
_cell.angle_beta   90.00
_cell.angle_gamma   90.00
#
_symmetry.space_group_name_H-M   'P 1'
#
loop_
_entity.id
_entity.type
_entity.pdbx_description
1 polymer ?
#
loop_
_entity_poly.entity_id
_entity_poly.type
_entity_poly.pdbx_seq_one_letter_code
_entity_poly.pdbx_strand_id
1 'polypeptide(L)'
;MKIKKIGKELAIIVVLAVIWGVYYYQAYPIFAEVTDLITPGSSYIVKILEFTNYRAEQLSFILIEFFLLTSISSILSLYIYKTIEYTKNKVLLGLIVINIVFVGIICVIANIFWSVYLILTVLSLLIIAASVYVSSVLFGSAVKFDEGEVVYTSKAFETEDLAQDSLNNRINQLDKKAKSKLDGEVFEDNKQYFFEIYANDRIILDNKGEFNFHEKI
;
A
#
# COMPACT_ATOMS: atom_id res chain seq x y z
N MET A 1 -0.54 -19.53 -15.79
CA MET A 1 -1.54 -18.76 -15.02
C MET A 1 -1.19 -17.26 -14.79
N LYS A 2 -0.05 -16.74 -15.28
CA LYS A 2 0.38 -15.34 -15.03
C LYS A 2 -0.26 -14.28 -15.95
N ILE A 3 -0.60 -14.63 -17.21
CA ILE A 3 -1.14 -13.68 -18.21
C ILE A 3 -2.56 -13.21 -17.86
N LYS A 4 -3.41 -14.10 -17.32
CA LYS A 4 -4.78 -13.76 -16.90
C LYS A 4 -4.85 -12.79 -15.72
N LYS A 5 -3.79 -12.72 -14.90
CA LYS A 5 -3.74 -11.83 -13.73
C LYS A 5 -3.53 -10.39 -14.21
N ILE A 6 -2.45 -10.14 -14.96
CA ILE A 6 -2.05 -8.83 -15.53
C ILE A 6 -3.19 -8.14 -16.29
N GLY A 7 -4.01 -8.89 -17.04
CA GLY A 7 -5.17 -8.34 -17.74
C GLY A 7 -6.22 -7.73 -16.81
N LYS A 8 -6.39 -8.26 -15.59
CA LYS A 8 -7.34 -7.72 -14.60
C LYS A 8 -6.85 -6.41 -14.00
N GLU A 9 -5.58 -6.30 -13.61
CA GLU A 9 -5.06 -5.03 -13.05
C GLU A 9 -5.04 -3.92 -14.11
N LEU A 10 -4.71 -4.24 -15.37
CA LEU A 10 -4.84 -3.30 -16.48
C LEU A 10 -6.29 -2.86 -16.71
N ALA A 11 -7.24 -3.78 -16.66
CA ALA A 11 -8.66 -3.44 -16.79
C ALA A 11 -9.13 -2.49 -15.68
N ILE A 12 -8.71 -2.71 -14.42
CA ILE A 12 -9.01 -1.82 -13.29
C ILE A 12 -8.51 -0.40 -13.57
N ILE A 13 -7.27 -0.27 -14.06
CA ILE A 13 -6.67 1.04 -14.36
C ILE A 13 -7.42 1.75 -15.48
N VAL A 14 -7.78 1.03 -16.55
CA VAL A 14 -8.55 1.61 -17.67
C VAL A 14 -9.92 2.08 -17.20
N VAL A 15 -10.61 1.28 -16.38
CA VAL A 15 -11.90 1.65 -15.80
C VAL A 15 -11.77 2.90 -14.93
N LEU A 16 -10.74 2.97 -14.08
CA LEU A 16 -10.47 4.16 -13.27
C LEU A 16 -10.21 5.40 -14.14
N ALA A 17 -9.42 5.27 -15.21
CA ALA A 17 -9.15 6.37 -16.13
C ALA A 17 -10.43 6.87 -16.81
N VAL A 18 -11.33 5.96 -17.21
CA VAL A 18 -12.63 6.33 -17.78
C VAL A 18 -13.50 7.05 -16.75
N ILE A 19 -13.57 6.57 -15.50
CA ILE A 19 -14.34 7.22 -14.43
C ILE A 19 -13.80 8.63 -14.17
N TRP A 20 -12.48 8.81 -14.11
CA TRP A 20 -11.85 10.13 -14.01
C TRP A 20 -12.19 11.02 -15.21
N GLY A 21 -12.22 10.47 -16.43
CA GLY A 21 -12.63 11.20 -17.63
C GLY A 21 -14.09 11.66 -17.58
N VAL A 22 -15.00 10.82 -17.08
CA VAL A 22 -16.41 11.16 -16.89
C VAL A 22 -16.56 12.25 -15.83
N TYR A 23 -15.90 12.09 -14.68
CA TYR A 23 -15.86 13.12 -13.63
C TYR A 23 -15.37 14.47 -14.19
N TYR A 24 -14.27 14.45 -14.95
CA TYR A 24 -13.73 15.66 -15.57
C TYR A 24 -14.73 16.33 -16.51
N TYR A 25 -15.36 15.54 -17.39
CA TYR A 25 -16.35 16.05 -18.33
C TYR A 25 -17.54 16.73 -17.62
N GLN A 26 -17.94 16.21 -16.46
CA GLN A 26 -19.02 16.78 -15.64
C GLN A 26 -18.58 18.01 -14.84
N ALA A 27 -17.38 17.99 -14.28
CA ALA A 27 -16.86 19.07 -13.44
C ALA A 27 -16.41 20.29 -14.27
N TYR A 28 -15.87 20.08 -15.47
CA TYR A 28 -15.36 21.14 -16.35
C TYR A 28 -16.33 22.30 -16.59
N PRO A 29 -17.59 22.11 -17.02
CA PRO A 29 -18.51 23.23 -17.28
C PRO A 29 -18.77 24.06 -16.03
N ILE A 30 -18.86 23.42 -14.86
CA ILE A 30 -19.07 24.10 -13.58
C ILE A 30 -17.89 25.01 -13.25
N PHE A 31 -16.66 24.59 -13.56
CA PHE A 31 -15.47 25.42 -13.36
C PHE A 31 -15.22 26.45 -14.47
N ALA A 32 -15.70 26.21 -15.69
CA ALA A 32 -15.60 27.16 -16.79
C ALA A 32 -16.52 28.38 -16.57
N GLU A 33 -17.73 28.17 -16.06
CA GLU A 33 -18.67 29.26 -15.73
C GLU A 33 -18.21 30.15 -14.56
N VAL A 34 -17.24 29.68 -13.77
CA VAL A 34 -16.68 30.43 -12.62
C VAL A 34 -16.14 31.79 -13.04
N THR A 35 -15.49 31.90 -14.20
CA THR A 35 -14.80 33.13 -14.61
C THR A 35 -15.77 34.28 -14.85
N ASP A 36 -17.02 33.96 -15.18
CA ASP A 36 -18.07 34.94 -15.48
C ASP A 36 -18.82 35.39 -14.22
N LEU A 37 -18.78 34.59 -13.16
CA LEU A 37 -19.51 34.83 -11.90
C LEU A 37 -18.67 35.52 -10.82
N ILE A 38 -17.37 35.68 -11.04
CA ILE A 38 -16.43 36.20 -10.04
C ILE A 38 -16.11 37.67 -10.28
N THR A 39 -16.14 38.46 -9.20
CA THR A 39 -15.74 39.86 -9.24
C THR A 39 -14.26 40.00 -9.59
N PRO A 40 -13.89 40.71 -10.68
CA PRO A 40 -12.49 40.95 -11.04
C PRO A 40 -11.73 41.70 -9.94
N GLY A 41 -10.51 41.27 -9.63
CA GLY A 41 -9.68 41.90 -8.59
C GLY A 41 -10.04 41.56 -7.14
N SER A 42 -11.10 40.77 -6.90
CA SER A 42 -11.43 40.27 -5.56
C SER A 42 -10.34 39.33 -5.01
N SER A 43 -10.23 39.26 -3.69
CA SER A 43 -9.30 38.35 -3.02
C SER A 43 -9.71 36.89 -3.22
N TYR A 44 -8.75 35.96 -3.17
CA TYR A 44 -8.98 34.53 -3.39
C TYR A 44 -10.10 33.94 -2.51
N ILE A 45 -10.19 34.38 -1.24
CA ILE A 45 -11.23 33.91 -0.32
C ILE A 45 -12.61 34.40 -0.77
N VAL A 46 -12.72 35.65 -1.22
CA VAL A 46 -13.98 36.22 -1.73
C VAL A 46 -14.43 35.47 -2.98
N LYS A 47 -13.49 35.14 -3.88
CA LYS A 47 -13.76 34.30 -5.06
C LYS A 47 -14.36 32.94 -4.74
N ILE A 48 -13.78 32.26 -3.75
CA ILE A 48 -14.30 30.98 -3.26
C ILE A 48 -15.70 31.15 -2.67
N LEU A 49 -15.93 32.19 -1.88
CA LEU A 49 -17.22 32.46 -1.24
C LEU A 49 -18.31 32.81 -2.26
N GLU A 50 -18.02 33.68 -3.23
CA GLU A 50 -18.93 34.03 -4.33
C GLU A 50 -19.34 32.76 -5.08
N PHE A 51 -18.36 31.94 -5.48
CA PHE A 51 -18.65 30.72 -6.21
C PHE A 51 -19.43 29.70 -5.38
N THR A 52 -19.07 29.53 -4.11
CA THR A 52 -19.80 28.65 -3.19
C THR A 52 -21.24 29.13 -3.02
N ASN A 53 -21.49 30.44 -2.97
CA ASN A 53 -22.83 30.99 -2.82
C ASN A 53 -23.73 30.70 -4.05
N TYR A 54 -23.18 30.81 -5.27
CA TYR A 54 -23.96 30.58 -6.50
C TYR A 54 -24.16 29.10 -6.85
N ARG A 55 -23.24 28.23 -6.45
CA ARG A 55 -23.16 26.83 -6.93
C ARG A 55 -22.95 25.82 -5.78
N ALA A 56 -23.38 26.15 -4.56
CA ALA A 56 -23.10 25.39 -3.33
C ALA A 56 -23.35 23.88 -3.47
N GLU A 57 -24.53 23.51 -3.97
CA GLU A 57 -24.95 22.11 -4.06
C GLU A 57 -24.09 21.34 -5.07
N GLN A 58 -23.91 21.88 -6.28
CA GLN A 58 -23.12 21.27 -7.34
C GLN A 58 -21.64 21.16 -6.95
N LEU A 59 -21.10 22.19 -6.31
CA LEU A 59 -19.74 22.18 -5.79
C LEU A 59 -19.56 21.12 -4.70
N SER A 60 -20.54 20.98 -3.79
CA SER A 60 -20.50 19.96 -2.73
C SER A 60 -20.46 18.55 -3.31
N PHE A 61 -21.30 18.26 -4.32
CA PHE A 61 -21.28 16.97 -5.00
C PHE A 61 -19.93 16.70 -5.67
N ILE A 62 -19.40 17.66 -6.42
CA ILE A 62 -18.08 17.54 -7.09
C ILE A 62 -16.95 17.28 -6.09
N LEU A 63 -16.95 17.95 -4.94
CA LEU A 63 -15.93 17.79 -3.92
C LEU A 63 -16.03 16.43 -3.21
N ILE A 64 -17.26 15.96 -2.93
CA ILE A 64 -17.49 14.64 -2.35
C ILE A 64 -17.06 13.54 -3.34
N GLU A 65 -17.46 13.65 -4.61
CA GLU A 65 -17.07 12.73 -5.67
C GLU A 65 -15.55 12.69 -5.83
N PHE A 66 -14.90 13.87 -5.85
CA PHE A 66 -13.44 13.96 -5.89
C PHE A 66 -12.79 13.21 -4.72
N PHE A 67 -13.27 13.45 -3.51
CA PHE A 67 -12.73 12.83 -2.30
C PHE A 67 -12.89 11.29 -2.35
N LEU A 68 -14.06 10.80 -2.74
CA LEU A 68 -14.32 9.36 -2.87
C LEU A 68 -13.45 8.74 -3.97
N LEU A 69 -13.37 9.40 -5.13
CA LEU A 69 -12.62 8.90 -6.28
C LEU A 69 -11.12 8.87 -6.01
N THR A 70 -10.59 9.90 -5.33
CA THR A 70 -9.19 9.96 -4.87
C THR A 70 -8.89 8.86 -3.85
N SER A 71 -9.81 8.64 -2.90
CA SER A 71 -9.69 7.58 -1.89
C SER A 71 -9.65 6.20 -2.54
N ILE A 72 -10.60 5.90 -3.42
CA ILE A 72 -10.69 4.62 -4.14
C ILE A 72 -9.46 4.42 -5.03
N SER A 73 -9.07 5.44 -5.79
CA SER A 73 -7.90 5.37 -6.69
C SER A 73 -6.61 5.09 -5.92
N SER A 74 -6.46 5.69 -4.74
CA SER A 74 -5.29 5.50 -3.88
C SER A 74 -5.27 4.10 -3.25
N ILE A 75 -6.41 3.58 -2.79
CA ILE A 75 -6.54 2.19 -2.28
C ILE A 75 -6.21 1.19 -3.39
N LEU A 76 -6.75 1.39 -4.59
CA LEU A 76 -6.49 0.52 -5.73
C LEU A 76 -5.03 0.60 -6.18
N SER A 77 -4.43 1.79 -6.12
CA SER A 77 -3.00 1.96 -6.39
C SER A 77 -2.13 1.20 -5.38
N LEU A 78 -2.49 1.19 -4.10
CA LEU A 78 -1.81 0.37 -3.08
C LEU A 78 -2.00 -1.14 -3.32
N TYR A 79 -3.20 -1.57 -3.69
CA TYR A 79 -3.48 -2.96 -4.04
C TYR A 79 -2.63 -3.43 -5.22
N ILE A 80 -2.57 -2.61 -6.27
CA ILE A 80 -1.75 -2.85 -7.45
C ILE A 80 -0.28 -2.85 -7.04
N TYR A 81 0.20 -1.84 -6.29
CA TYR A 81 1.58 -1.76 -5.79
C TYR A 81 2.01 -3.03 -5.07
N LYS A 82 1.22 -3.50 -4.09
CA LYS A 82 1.52 -4.76 -3.39
C LYS A 82 1.62 -5.92 -4.38
N THR A 83 0.73 -5.99 -5.36
CA THR A 83 0.77 -7.04 -6.39
C THR A 83 2.01 -6.94 -7.29
N ILE A 84 2.50 -5.73 -7.57
CA ILE A 84 3.75 -5.49 -8.31
C ILE A 84 4.96 -5.95 -7.52
N GLU A 85 5.01 -5.65 -6.22
CA GLU A 85 6.11 -6.05 -5.34
C GLU A 85 6.33 -7.56 -5.40
N TYR A 86 5.24 -8.34 -5.42
CA TYR A 86 5.28 -9.79 -5.63
C TYR A 86 5.68 -10.23 -7.05
N THR A 87 5.55 -9.37 -8.07
CA THR A 87 5.73 -9.75 -9.49
C THR A 87 6.88 -9.05 -10.21
N LYS A 88 7.58 -8.10 -9.56
CA LYS A 88 8.68 -7.28 -10.11
C LYS A 88 8.37 -6.58 -11.45
N ASN A 89 7.11 -6.20 -11.70
CA ASN A 89 6.69 -5.65 -12.99
C ASN A 89 6.77 -4.10 -13.06
N LYS A 90 7.75 -3.57 -13.81
CA LYS A 90 7.99 -2.13 -13.96
C LYS A 90 6.87 -1.35 -14.68
N VAL A 91 6.08 -2.01 -15.54
CA VAL A 91 5.00 -1.34 -16.31
C VAL A 91 3.90 -0.82 -15.39
N LEU A 92 3.56 -1.59 -14.36
CA LEU A 92 2.51 -1.23 -13.40
C LEU A 92 2.95 -0.11 -12.45
N LEU A 93 4.26 0.03 -12.18
CA LEU A 93 4.79 1.11 -11.35
C LEU A 93 4.70 2.46 -12.06
N GLY A 94 4.96 2.49 -13.38
CA GLY A 94 4.74 3.68 -14.21
C GLY A 94 3.26 4.13 -14.24
N LEU A 95 2.32 3.19 -14.15
CA LEU A 95 0.88 3.50 -14.14
C LEU A 95 0.39 4.10 -12.81
N ILE A 96 1.00 3.75 -11.68
CA ILE A 96 0.73 4.41 -10.39
C ILE A 96 1.21 5.87 -10.41
N VAL A 97 2.39 6.11 -10.99
CA VAL A 97 2.92 7.47 -11.19
C VAL A 97 1.98 8.29 -12.07
N ILE A 98 1.40 7.69 -13.12
CA ILE A 98 0.41 8.35 -13.98
C ILE A 98 -0.85 8.77 -13.19
N ASN A 99 -1.34 7.94 -12.24
CA ASN A 99 -2.48 8.30 -11.38
C ASN A 99 -2.18 9.53 -10.51
N ILE A 100 -0.99 9.56 -9.89
CA ILE A 100 -0.54 10.70 -9.07
C ILE A 100 -0.40 11.98 -9.91
N VAL A 101 0.16 11.85 -11.12
CA VAL A 101 0.30 12.97 -12.07
C VAL A 101 -1.09 13.47 -12.51
N PHE A 102 -2.04 12.58 -12.74
CA PHE A 102 -3.43 12.95 -13.08
C PHE A 102 -4.10 13.76 -11.97
N VAL A 103 -3.95 13.34 -10.71
CA VAL A 103 -4.43 14.10 -9.54
C VAL A 103 -3.76 15.47 -9.46
N GLY A 104 -2.45 15.54 -9.74
CA GLY A 104 -1.71 16.81 -9.80
C GLY A 104 -2.23 17.76 -10.88
N ILE A 105 -2.53 17.24 -12.08
CA ILE A 105 -3.12 18.01 -13.18
C ILE A 105 -4.50 18.55 -12.79
N ILE A 106 -5.31 17.76 -12.06
CA ILE A 106 -6.63 18.21 -11.56
C ILE A 106 -6.48 19.38 -10.59
N CYS A 107 -5.53 19.32 -9.65
CA CYS A 107 -5.25 20.45 -8.76
C CYS A 107 -4.87 21.71 -9.55
N VAL A 108 -4.16 21.59 -10.67
CA VAL A 108 -3.79 22.73 -11.52
C VAL A 108 -4.99 23.27 -12.32
N ILE A 109 -5.83 22.40 -12.89
CA ILE A 109 -7.01 22.80 -13.69
C ILE A 109 -8.10 23.40 -12.80
N ALA A 110 -8.22 22.97 -11.54
CA ALA A 110 -9.19 23.50 -10.58
C ALA A 110 -8.99 24.99 -10.25
N ASN A 111 -7.89 25.61 -10.69
CA ASN A 111 -7.58 27.04 -10.69
C ASN A 111 -7.82 27.76 -9.35
N ILE A 112 -9.07 28.09 -9.01
CA ILE A 112 -9.45 28.79 -7.77
C ILE A 112 -9.71 27.82 -6.61
N PHE A 113 -9.95 26.54 -6.87
CA PHE A 113 -10.24 25.54 -5.84
C PHE A 113 -9.08 24.61 -5.52
N TRP A 114 -7.92 24.81 -6.14
CA TRP A 114 -6.76 23.92 -6.00
C TRP A 114 -6.39 23.62 -4.54
N SER A 115 -6.50 24.61 -3.66
CA SER A 115 -6.20 24.46 -2.23
C SER A 115 -7.19 23.52 -1.53
N VAL A 116 -8.47 23.56 -1.92
CA VAL A 116 -9.51 22.68 -1.38
C VAL A 116 -9.28 21.25 -1.86
N TYR A 117 -8.98 21.06 -3.16
CA TYR A 117 -8.62 19.76 -3.72
C TYR A 117 -7.37 19.16 -3.06
N LEU A 118 -6.36 19.98 -2.76
CA LEU A 118 -5.16 19.56 -2.06
C LEU A 118 -5.49 19.08 -0.64
N ILE A 119 -6.30 19.83 0.12
CA ILE A 119 -6.75 19.43 1.45
C ILE A 119 -7.48 18.09 1.40
N LEU A 120 -8.42 17.92 0.47
CA LEU A 120 -9.14 16.66 0.29
C LEU A 120 -8.22 15.49 -0.08
N THR A 121 -7.21 15.75 -0.90
CA THR A 121 -6.19 14.75 -1.26
C THR A 121 -5.39 14.32 -0.03
N VAL A 122 -4.93 15.27 0.79
CA VAL A 122 -4.22 14.98 2.04
C VAL A 122 -5.09 14.19 3.01
N LEU A 123 -6.36 14.58 3.18
CA LEU A 123 -7.31 13.85 4.03
C LEU A 123 -7.52 12.42 3.55
N SER A 124 -7.69 12.22 2.23
CA SER A 124 -7.80 10.90 1.61
C SER A 124 -6.58 10.03 1.93
N LEU A 125 -5.37 10.56 1.74
CA LEU A 125 -4.12 9.83 2.02
C LEU A 125 -3.98 9.49 3.51
N LEU A 126 -4.36 10.39 4.42
CA LEU A 126 -4.34 10.15 5.86
C LEU A 126 -5.29 9.02 6.27
N ILE A 127 -6.51 9.00 5.72
CA ILE A 127 -7.49 7.92 5.99
C ILE A 127 -6.94 6.58 5.53
N ILE A 128 -6.29 6.56 4.37
CA ILE A 128 -5.68 5.34 3.84
C ILE A 128 -4.50 4.90 4.72
N ALA A 129 -3.62 5.81 5.11
CA ALA A 129 -2.51 5.52 6.00
C ALA A 129 -3.00 4.96 7.34
N ALA A 130 -4.03 5.58 7.94
CA ALA A 130 -4.66 5.10 9.16
C ALA A 130 -5.30 3.71 8.95
N SER A 131 -5.99 3.49 7.83
CA SER A 131 -6.61 2.19 7.51
C SER A 131 -5.59 1.08 7.34
N VAL A 132 -4.47 1.36 6.66
CA VAL A 132 -3.35 0.43 6.49
C VAL A 132 -2.71 0.14 7.84
N TYR A 133 -2.49 1.17 8.66
CA TYR A 133 -1.94 1.02 10.00
C TYR A 133 -2.84 0.14 10.89
N VAL A 134 -4.13 0.48 10.99
CA VAL A 134 -5.12 -0.32 11.75
C VAL A 134 -5.17 -1.74 11.24
N SER A 135 -5.17 -1.94 9.92
CA SER A 135 -5.13 -3.29 9.34
C SER A 135 -3.86 -4.05 9.73
N SER A 136 -2.70 -3.38 9.73
CA SER A 136 -1.44 -4.01 10.13
C SER A 136 -1.42 -4.40 11.61
N VAL A 137 -2.03 -3.58 12.48
CA VAL A 137 -2.13 -3.84 13.93
C VAL A 137 -3.13 -4.97 14.22
N LEU A 138 -4.29 -4.95 13.58
CA LEU A 138 -5.35 -5.94 13.84
C LEU A 138 -5.03 -7.31 13.25
N PHE A 139 -4.51 -7.34 12.02
CA PHE A 139 -4.30 -8.58 11.27
C PHE A 139 -2.87 -9.13 11.37
N GLY A 140 -1.94 -8.39 12.00
CA GLY A 140 -0.53 -8.76 12.07
C GLY A 140 0.15 -8.74 10.70
N SER A 141 1.42 -8.35 10.64
CA SER A 141 2.24 -8.60 9.45
C SER A 141 2.57 -10.09 9.42
N ALA A 142 1.66 -10.90 8.88
CA ALA A 142 1.88 -12.32 8.74
C ALA A 142 3.03 -12.55 7.74
N VAL A 143 4.19 -12.98 8.24
CA VAL A 143 5.35 -13.27 7.41
C VAL A 143 5.10 -14.62 6.77
N LYS A 144 5.13 -14.64 5.43
CA LYS A 144 4.91 -15.86 4.64
C LYS A 144 6.26 -16.37 4.20
N PHE A 145 6.51 -17.64 4.48
CA PHE A 145 7.65 -18.37 3.94
C PHE A 145 7.11 -19.41 2.96
N ASP A 146 7.65 -19.42 1.75
CA ASP A 146 7.40 -20.47 0.77
C ASP A 146 8.30 -21.70 1.04
N GLU A 147 7.97 -22.84 0.46
CA GLU A 147 8.70 -24.09 0.66
C GLU A 147 10.19 -23.95 0.27
N GLY A 148 11.08 -24.40 1.16
CA GLY A 148 12.53 -24.29 1.01
C GLY A 148 13.12 -22.93 1.39
N GLU A 149 12.32 -21.95 1.79
CA GLU A 149 12.86 -20.68 2.28
C GLU A 149 13.42 -20.81 3.70
N VAL A 150 14.58 -20.19 3.92
CA VAL A 150 15.22 -20.10 5.23
C VAL A 150 14.42 -19.14 6.11
N VAL A 151 13.88 -19.68 7.19
CA VAL A 151 13.13 -18.94 8.21
C VAL A 151 14.08 -18.29 9.21
N TYR A 152 15.19 -18.96 9.52
CA TYR A 152 16.15 -18.51 10.51
C TYR A 152 17.52 -19.13 10.28
N THR A 153 18.57 -18.32 10.46
CA THR A 153 19.97 -18.76 10.51
C THR A 153 20.53 -18.41 11.88
N SER A 154 21.21 -19.36 12.52
CA SER A 154 21.81 -19.17 13.84
C SER A 154 23.11 -18.38 13.79
N LYS A 155 23.59 -17.98 14.97
CA LYS A 155 25.00 -17.61 15.16
C LYS A 155 25.88 -18.87 15.15
N ALA A 156 27.19 -18.67 15.07
CA ALA A 156 28.20 -19.72 15.16
C ALA A 156 28.20 -20.42 16.51
N PHE A 157 28.36 -21.74 16.49
CA PHE A 157 28.58 -22.61 17.64
C PHE A 157 29.95 -23.28 17.54
N GLU A 158 30.52 -23.61 18.71
CA GLU A 158 31.83 -24.27 18.80
C GLU A 158 31.77 -25.76 18.46
N THR A 159 30.62 -26.40 18.66
CA THR A 159 30.44 -27.84 18.41
C THR A 159 29.11 -28.13 17.70
N GLU A 160 29.09 -29.23 16.94
CA GLU A 160 27.89 -29.73 16.25
C GLU A 160 26.77 -30.03 17.25
N ASP A 161 27.10 -30.67 18.38
CA ASP A 161 26.12 -31.03 19.42
C ASP A 161 25.40 -29.80 19.98
N LEU A 162 26.12 -28.69 20.22
CA LEU A 162 25.53 -27.44 20.71
C LEU A 162 24.62 -26.79 19.67
N ALA A 163 25.00 -26.85 18.39
CA ALA A 163 24.17 -26.36 17.29
C ALA A 163 22.89 -27.20 17.15
N GLN A 164 23.01 -28.53 17.24
CA GLN A 164 21.89 -29.46 17.13
C GLN A 164 20.91 -29.32 18.29
N ASP A 165 21.40 -29.20 19.52
CA ASP A 165 20.57 -28.97 20.71
C ASP A 165 19.84 -27.62 20.62
N SER A 166 20.53 -26.58 20.15
CA SER A 166 19.96 -25.26 19.96
C SER A 166 18.89 -25.24 18.86
N LEU A 167 19.14 -25.94 17.75
CA LEU A 167 18.18 -26.13 16.66
C LEU A 167 16.90 -26.78 17.18
N ASN A 168 17.03 -27.90 17.88
CA ASN A 168 15.89 -28.64 18.45
C ASN A 168 15.10 -27.78 19.45
N ASN A 169 15.80 -27.06 20.35
CA ASN A 169 15.16 -26.15 21.29
C ASN A 169 14.42 -25.02 20.57
N ARG A 170 14.99 -24.47 19.51
CA ARG A 170 14.37 -23.39 18.74
C ARG A 170 13.13 -23.87 17.99
N ILE A 171 13.19 -25.02 17.31
CA ILE A 171 12.02 -25.64 16.67
C ILE A 171 10.93 -25.95 17.71
N ASN A 172 11.31 -26.39 18.91
CA ASN A 172 10.37 -26.67 20.00
C ASN A 172 9.71 -25.42 20.60
N GLN A 173 10.37 -24.26 20.54
CA GLN A 173 9.83 -22.98 21.00
C GLN A 173 8.85 -22.34 20.01
N LEU A 174 8.87 -22.77 18.75
CA LEU A 174 7.95 -22.28 17.72
C LEU A 174 6.55 -22.90 17.89
N ASP A 175 5.53 -22.17 17.45
CA ASP A 175 4.12 -22.56 17.60
C ASP A 175 3.88 -23.99 17.09
N LYS A 176 3.07 -24.78 17.82
CA LYS A 176 2.81 -26.21 17.54
C LYS A 176 2.32 -26.45 16.11
N LYS A 177 1.64 -25.47 15.50
CA LYS A 177 1.16 -25.53 14.11
C LYS A 177 2.28 -25.28 13.08
N ALA A 178 3.31 -24.52 13.43
CA ALA A 178 4.48 -24.27 12.59
C ALA A 178 5.49 -25.43 12.70
N LYS A 179 5.60 -26.05 13.89
CA LYS A 179 6.57 -27.11 14.20
C LYS A 179 6.55 -28.30 13.21
N SER A 180 5.38 -28.73 12.74
CA SER A 180 5.28 -29.86 11.81
C SER A 180 5.59 -29.50 10.35
N LYS A 181 5.88 -28.23 10.07
CA LYS A 181 6.15 -27.69 8.74
C LYS A 181 7.52 -27.01 8.66
N LEU A 182 8.32 -27.16 9.71
CA LEU A 182 9.66 -26.61 9.82
C LEU A 182 10.62 -27.77 9.95
N ASP A 183 11.77 -27.62 9.32
CA ASP A 183 12.86 -28.57 9.37
C ASP A 183 14.16 -27.81 9.46
N GLY A 184 15.22 -28.50 9.84
CA GLY A 184 16.47 -27.84 10.18
C GLY A 184 17.67 -28.67 9.84
N GLU A 185 18.73 -27.98 9.43
CA GLU A 185 20.00 -28.60 9.08
C GLU A 185 21.12 -27.87 9.81
N VAL A 186 22.04 -28.65 10.36
CA VAL A 186 23.29 -28.16 10.94
C VAL A 186 24.38 -28.31 9.89
N PHE A 187 25.17 -27.27 9.67
CA PHE A 187 26.30 -27.30 8.75
C PHE A 187 27.53 -26.66 9.35
N GLU A 188 28.70 -27.07 8.86
CA GLU A 188 30.00 -26.52 9.26
C GLU A 188 30.47 -25.49 8.23
N ASP A 189 30.85 -24.30 8.69
CA ASP A 189 31.60 -23.32 7.90
C ASP A 189 32.77 -22.78 8.73
N ASN A 190 33.97 -22.78 8.16
CA ASN A 190 35.18 -22.25 8.80
C ASN A 190 35.47 -22.78 10.22
N LYS A 191 35.25 -24.08 10.47
CA LYS A 191 35.40 -24.76 11.78
C LYS A 191 34.41 -24.29 12.85
N GLN A 192 33.31 -23.68 12.43
CA GLN A 192 32.21 -23.29 13.29
C GLN A 192 30.93 -23.95 12.77
N TYR A 193 30.02 -24.28 13.68
CA TYR A 193 28.76 -24.93 13.35
C TYR A 193 27.63 -23.91 13.36
N PHE A 194 26.75 -24.00 12.38
CA PHE A 194 25.57 -23.18 12.23
C PHE A 194 24.37 -24.07 12.04
N PHE A 195 23.18 -23.56 12.31
CA PHE A 195 21.96 -24.21 11.90
C PHE A 195 21.05 -23.25 11.15
N GLU A 196 20.36 -23.80 10.16
CA GLU A 196 19.28 -23.13 9.47
C GLU A 196 17.97 -23.86 9.71
N ILE A 197 16.90 -23.09 9.86
CA ILE A 197 15.53 -23.60 9.90
C ILE A 197 14.87 -23.19 8.60
N TYR A 198 14.31 -24.13 7.87
CA TYR A 198 13.60 -23.91 6.61
C TYR A 198 12.15 -24.40 6.68
N ALA A 199 11.33 -23.87 5.79
CA ALA A 199 9.92 -24.25 5.67
C ALA A 199 9.76 -25.47 4.75
N ASN A 200 9.27 -26.59 5.26
CA ASN A 200 8.97 -27.80 4.47
C ASN A 200 7.65 -27.72 3.70
N ASP A 201 6.80 -26.75 4.05
CA ASP A 201 5.56 -26.43 3.34
C ASP A 201 5.28 -24.95 3.57
N ARG A 202 4.38 -24.37 2.78
CA ARG A 202 4.03 -22.95 2.91
C ARG A 202 3.49 -22.66 4.31
N ILE A 203 4.17 -21.75 5.02
CA ILE A 203 3.78 -21.32 6.36
C ILE A 203 3.47 -19.83 6.41
N ILE A 204 2.54 -19.49 7.29
CA ILE A 204 2.16 -18.13 7.62
C ILE A 204 2.40 -17.98 9.11
N LEU A 205 3.47 -17.27 9.49
CA LEU A 205 3.78 -17.01 10.89
C LEU A 205 3.11 -15.70 11.31
N ASP A 206 2.28 -15.76 12.35
CA ASP A 206 1.62 -14.59 12.91
C ASP A 206 2.61 -13.85 13.82
N ASN A 207 2.83 -12.55 13.55
CA ASN A 207 3.84 -11.74 14.24
C ASN A 207 3.48 -11.44 15.72
N LYS A 208 2.36 -11.99 16.21
CA LYS A 208 1.94 -11.94 17.62
C LYS A 208 2.76 -12.87 18.53
N GLY A 209 3.50 -13.81 17.96
CA GLY A 209 4.63 -14.44 18.65
C GLY A 209 5.86 -13.60 18.36
N GLU A 210 6.18 -12.67 19.25
CA GLU A 210 7.37 -11.82 19.15
C GLU A 210 8.60 -12.63 18.76
N PHE A 211 9.03 -12.50 17.50
CA PHE A 211 10.45 -12.63 17.20
C PHE A 211 11.12 -11.34 17.68
N ASN A 212 11.27 -11.20 18.99
CA ASN A 212 12.15 -10.20 19.58
C ASN A 212 13.59 -10.62 19.24
N PHE A 213 14.03 -10.30 18.01
CA PHE A 213 15.41 -10.49 17.54
C PHE A 213 16.40 -9.50 18.18
N HIS A 214 16.01 -8.80 19.24
CA HIS A 214 16.90 -8.00 20.06
C HIS A 214 17.50 -8.87 21.18
N GLU A 215 18.47 -9.71 20.84
CA GLU A 215 19.57 -9.90 21.78
C GLU A 215 20.35 -8.60 21.81
N LYS A 216 20.26 -7.90 22.95
CA LYS A 216 21.13 -6.78 23.28
C LYS A 216 22.60 -7.21 23.06
N ILE A 217 23.32 -6.33 22.36
CA ILE A 217 24.78 -6.30 22.28
C ILE A 217 25.38 -6.37 23.68
#